data_AF-A0A0Q7EYE4-F1
#
_entry.id   AF-A0A0Q7EYE4-F1
#
_cell.length_a   1.000
_cell.length_b   1.000
_cell.length_c   1.000
_cell.angle_alpha   90.00
_cell.angle_beta   90.00
_cell.angle_gamma   90.00
#
_symmetry.space_group_name_H-M   'P 1'
#
loop_
_entity.id
_entity.type
_entity.pdbx_description
1 polymer ?
#
loop_
_entity_poly.entity_id
_entity_poly.type
_entity_poly.pdbx_seq_one_letter_code
_entity_poly.pdbx_strand_id
1 'polypeptide(L)'
;MEMTTIALLVLIPLLVWRIYSRIKSMLKRQESLVWRHWLSAVAFPVLLAWLALSMLDNVLGLSCLAAGALGGAWLGVFGLKGTRFESIGKRYFFTPNLRIGITVFMLFAARMLYRGLELYMISRVETPNLMSQTEFVQSPATTVVLGLVAGYCAAFSIGMIRWRRTQQPLPGPEELN
;
A
#
# COMPACT_ATOMS: atom_id res chain seq x y z
N MET A 1 -19.79 -8.26 -30.78
CA MET A 1 -19.23 -7.89 -29.47
C MET A 1 -19.69 -6.48 -29.16
N GLU A 2 -20.22 -6.25 -27.97
CA GLU A 2 -20.60 -4.92 -27.52
C GLU A 2 -19.39 -3.98 -27.51
N MET A 3 -19.57 -2.73 -27.94
CA MET A 3 -18.51 -1.71 -27.97
C MET A 3 -17.84 -1.54 -26.59
N THR A 4 -18.63 -1.70 -25.52
CA THR A 4 -18.16 -1.66 -24.12
C THR A 4 -17.20 -2.80 -23.78
N THR A 5 -17.43 -4.01 -24.28
CA THR A 5 -16.54 -5.15 -24.07
C THR A 5 -15.18 -4.92 -24.73
N ILE A 6 -15.18 -4.41 -25.96
CA ILE A 6 -13.94 -4.07 -26.68
C ILE A 6 -13.20 -2.96 -25.93
N ALA A 7 -13.91 -1.93 -25.46
CA ALA A 7 -13.31 -0.87 -24.66
C ALA A 7 -12.67 -1.40 -23.37
N LEU A 8 -13.35 -2.29 -22.63
CA LEU A 8 -12.79 -2.89 -21.40
C LEU A 8 -11.54 -3.74 -21.68
N LEU A 9 -11.55 -4.53 -22.76
CA LEU A 9 -10.41 -5.36 -23.16
C LEU A 9 -9.15 -4.53 -23.47
N VAL A 10 -9.32 -3.29 -23.95
CA VAL A 10 -8.20 -2.37 -24.23
C VAL A 10 -7.83 -1.54 -23.00
N LEU A 11 -8.83 -1.01 -22.28
CA LEU A 11 -8.59 -0.11 -21.14
C LEU A 11 -7.99 -0.81 -19.93
N ILE A 12 -8.38 -2.07 -19.65
CA ILE A 12 -7.86 -2.80 -18.48
C ILE A 12 -6.34 -3.03 -18.58
N PRO A 13 -5.77 -3.60 -19.66
CA PRO A 13 -4.33 -3.76 -19.79
C PRO A 13 -3.57 -2.43 -19.76
N LEU A 14 -4.11 -1.39 -20.41
CA LEU A 14 -3.53 -0.04 -20.39
C LEU A 14 -3.48 0.52 -18.96
N LEU A 15 -4.56 0.36 -18.20
CA LEU A 15 -4.65 0.80 -16.81
C LEU A 15 -3.66 0.03 -15.92
N VAL A 16 -3.59 -1.29 -16.07
CA VAL A 16 -2.62 -2.14 -15.34
C VAL A 16 -1.19 -1.71 -15.65
N TRP A 17 -0.86 -1.49 -16.92
CA TRP A 17 0.46 -1.00 -17.34
C TRP A 17 0.78 0.38 -16.76
N ARG A 18 -0.19 1.29 -16.77
CA ARG A 18 -0.07 2.64 -16.19
C ARG A 18 0.20 2.58 -14.68
N ILE A 19 -0.56 1.76 -13.95
CA ILE A 19 -0.41 1.56 -12.51
C ILE A 19 0.97 0.95 -12.20
N TYR A 20 1.34 -0.12 -12.89
CA TYR A 20 2.65 -0.76 -12.73
C TYR A 20 3.79 0.24 -12.96
N SER A 21 3.73 0.98 -14.08
CA SER A 21 4.77 1.96 -14.44
C SER A 21 4.88 3.06 -13.39
N ARG A 22 3.74 3.54 -12.86
CA ARG A 22 3.70 4.55 -11.80
C ARG A 22 4.31 4.02 -10.52
N ILE A 23 3.87 2.86 -10.04
CA ILE A 23 4.42 2.22 -8.83
C ILE A 23 5.93 2.02 -8.99
N LYS A 24 6.37 1.45 -10.11
CA LYS A 24 7.79 1.25 -10.41
C LYS A 24 8.58 2.56 -10.37
N SER A 25 8.05 3.65 -10.93
CA SER A 25 8.70 4.96 -10.88
C SER A 25 8.76 5.54 -9.46
N MET A 26 7.74 5.31 -8.63
CA MET A 26 7.67 5.79 -7.26
C MET A 26 8.66 5.06 -6.35
N LEU A 27 8.91 3.77 -6.60
CA LEU A 27 9.88 2.96 -5.85
C LEU A 27 11.32 3.03 -6.39
N LYS A 28 11.60 3.89 -7.37
CA LYS A 28 12.98 4.25 -7.73
C LYS A 28 13.66 4.97 -6.55
N ARG A 29 14.95 5.27 -6.68
CA ARG A 29 15.73 6.01 -5.68
C ARG A 29 14.96 7.23 -5.16
N GLN A 30 14.64 7.24 -3.87
CA GLN A 30 13.92 8.33 -3.22
C GLN A 30 14.83 9.03 -2.21
N GLU A 31 14.70 10.35 -2.15
CA GLU A 31 15.26 11.13 -1.05
C GLU A 31 14.43 10.85 0.23
N SER A 32 15.12 10.52 1.32
CA SER A 32 14.47 10.16 2.58
C SER A 32 14.05 11.42 3.35
N LEU A 33 12.87 11.96 3.03
CA LEU A 33 12.23 13.02 3.81
C LEU A 33 11.54 12.43 5.04
N VAL A 34 12.00 12.84 6.22
CA VAL A 34 11.56 12.36 7.56
C VAL A 34 10.06 12.45 7.75
N TRP A 35 9.49 13.59 7.35
CA TRP A 35 8.08 13.90 7.57
C TRP A 35 7.16 12.93 6.82
N ARG A 36 7.57 12.50 5.61
CA ARG A 36 6.79 11.55 4.80
C ARG A 36 6.72 10.16 5.46
N HIS A 37 7.80 9.76 6.12
CA HIS A 37 7.85 8.50 6.86
C HIS A 37 6.99 8.56 8.12
N TRP A 38 7.00 9.69 8.83
CA TRP A 38 6.11 9.90 9.98
C TRP A 38 4.64 9.91 9.61
N LEU A 39 4.27 10.63 8.54
CA LEU A 39 2.89 10.65 8.06
C LEU A 39 2.39 9.23 7.77
N SER A 40 3.20 8.42 7.08
CA SER A 40 2.84 7.03 6.77
C SER A 40 2.82 6.14 8.01
N ALA A 41 3.79 6.31 8.92
CA ALA A 41 3.89 5.54 10.17
C ALA A 41 2.69 5.79 11.11
N VAL A 42 2.01 6.93 11.02
CA VAL A 42 0.80 7.22 11.80
C VAL A 42 -0.47 6.92 11.01
N ALA A 43 -0.54 7.34 9.75
CA ALA A 43 -1.77 7.23 8.95
C ALA A 43 -2.20 5.77 8.72
N PHE A 44 -1.26 4.86 8.44
CA PHE A 44 -1.62 3.45 8.16
C PHE A 44 -2.10 2.68 9.41
N PRO A 45 -1.47 2.81 10.60
CA PRO A 45 -2.03 2.25 11.82
C PRO A 45 -3.38 2.86 12.21
N VAL A 46 -3.57 4.17 12.03
CA VAL A 46 -4.87 4.81 12.27
C VAL A 46 -5.93 4.27 11.31
N LEU A 47 -5.60 4.09 10.03
CA LEU A 47 -6.48 3.47 9.05
C LEU A 47 -6.82 2.02 9.44
N LEU A 48 -5.85 1.22 9.87
CA LEU A 48 -6.09 -0.15 10.36
C LEU A 48 -7.02 -0.16 11.57
N ALA A 49 -6.80 0.71 12.55
CA ALA A 49 -7.64 0.82 13.73
C ALA A 49 -9.08 1.22 13.35
N TRP A 50 -9.23 2.20 12.45
CA TRP A 50 -10.53 2.62 11.94
C TRP A 50 -11.27 1.47 11.23
N LEU A 51 -10.57 0.75 10.35
CA LEU A 51 -11.15 -0.41 9.66
C LEU A 51 -11.55 -1.53 10.64
N ALA A 52 -10.71 -1.80 11.65
CA ALA A 52 -11.02 -2.78 12.69
C ALA A 52 -12.26 -2.39 13.50
N LEU A 53 -12.37 -1.12 13.90
CA LEU A 53 -13.53 -0.59 14.62
C LEU A 53 -14.83 -0.69 13.80
N SER A 54 -14.75 -0.51 12.47
CA SER A 54 -15.90 -0.66 11.58
C SER A 54 -16.39 -2.10 11.40
N MET A 55 -15.65 -3.09 11.92
CA MET A 55 -15.91 -4.53 11.74
C MET A 55 -15.95 -5.32 13.04
N LEU A 56 -16.20 -4.67 14.19
CA LEU A 56 -16.22 -5.36 15.48
C LEU A 56 -17.24 -6.51 15.52
N ASP A 57 -18.36 -6.37 14.82
CA ASP A 57 -19.41 -7.39 14.74
C ASP A 57 -19.10 -8.52 13.74
N ASN A 58 -18.04 -8.36 12.93
CA ASN A 58 -17.63 -9.34 11.90
C ASN A 58 -16.27 -9.94 12.24
N VAL A 59 -16.29 -11.01 13.05
CA VAL A 59 -15.08 -11.74 13.49
C VAL A 59 -14.25 -12.27 12.31
N LEU A 60 -14.90 -12.70 11.23
CA LEU A 60 -14.21 -13.19 10.03
C LEU A 60 -13.46 -12.04 9.33
N GLY A 61 -14.12 -10.89 9.16
CA GLY A 61 -13.50 -9.70 8.58
C GLY A 61 -12.33 -9.21 9.43
N LEU A 62 -12.51 -9.14 10.75
CA LEU A 62 -11.47 -8.70 11.69
C LEU A 62 -10.26 -9.64 11.70
N SER A 63 -10.48 -10.96 11.71
CA SER A 63 -9.40 -11.95 11.64
C SER A 63 -8.67 -11.90 10.30
N CYS A 64 -9.39 -11.70 9.19
CA CYS A 64 -8.80 -11.47 7.87
C CYS A 64 -7.96 -10.18 7.82
N LEU A 65 -8.46 -9.09 8.41
CA LEU A 65 -7.73 -7.82 8.52
C LEU A 65 -6.42 -8.02 9.29
N ALA A 66 -6.51 -8.69 10.45
CA ALA A 66 -5.38 -8.96 11.32
C ALA A 66 -4.34 -9.87 10.63
N ALA A 67 -4.79 -10.95 10.00
CA ALA A 67 -3.92 -11.85 9.25
C ALA A 67 -3.21 -11.12 8.09
N GLY A 68 -3.95 -10.30 7.35
CA GLY A 68 -3.40 -9.42 6.33
C GLY A 68 -2.35 -8.47 6.91
N ALA A 69 -2.68 -7.75 7.99
CA ALA A 69 -1.78 -6.80 8.65
C ALA A 69 -0.49 -7.45 9.15
N LEU A 70 -0.57 -8.64 9.75
CA LEU A 70 0.60 -9.40 10.20
C LEU A 70 1.48 -9.84 9.02
N GLY A 71 0.87 -10.41 7.97
CA GLY A 71 1.59 -10.79 6.75
C GLY A 71 2.23 -9.59 6.06
N GLY A 72 1.53 -8.46 6.02
CA GLY A 72 2.01 -7.20 5.48
C GLY A 72 3.20 -6.67 6.26
N ALA A 73 3.07 -6.61 7.59
CA ALA A 73 4.13 -6.17 8.48
C ALA A 73 5.39 -7.04 8.34
N TRP A 74 5.22 -8.36 8.25
CA TRP A 74 6.32 -9.28 7.99
C TRP A 74 7.03 -8.98 6.67
N LEU A 75 6.27 -8.78 5.58
CA LEU A 75 6.83 -8.34 4.29
C LEU A 75 7.50 -6.97 4.37
N GLY A 76 6.99 -6.05 5.20
CA GLY A 76 7.58 -4.71 5.40
C GLY A 76 8.94 -4.79 6.08
N VAL A 77 9.06 -5.59 7.13
CA VAL A 77 10.33 -5.87 7.82
C VAL A 77 11.31 -6.59 6.89
N PHE A 78 10.85 -7.57 6.12
CA PHE A 78 11.69 -8.27 5.16
C PHE A 78 12.12 -7.36 3.99
N GLY A 79 11.24 -6.48 3.53
CA GLY A 79 11.52 -5.48 2.51
C GLY A 79 12.58 -4.48 2.93
N LEU A 80 12.57 -4.08 4.21
CA LEU A 80 13.61 -3.22 4.79
C LEU A 80 15.00 -3.86 4.78
N LYS A 81 15.11 -5.17 5.04
CA LYS A 81 16.40 -5.89 4.99
C LYS A 81 17.04 -5.86 3.60
N GLY A 82 16.21 -5.77 2.55
CA GLY A 82 16.66 -5.66 1.16
C GLY A 82 16.83 -4.22 0.65
N THR A 83 16.59 -3.21 1.49
CA THR A 83 16.72 -1.80 1.10
C THR A 83 18.18 -1.38 1.11
N ARG A 84 18.63 -0.77 0.01
CA ARG A 84 19.97 -0.16 -0.06
C ARG A 84 19.87 1.28 0.43
N PHE A 85 20.65 1.58 1.45
CA PHE A 85 20.78 2.92 2.00
C PHE A 85 22.06 3.55 1.46
N GLU A 86 21.94 4.74 0.89
CA GLU A 86 23.07 5.49 0.35
C GLU A 86 23.11 6.87 1.03
N SER A 87 24.24 7.22 1.63
CA SER A 87 24.52 8.58 2.09
C SER A 87 25.37 9.28 1.04
N ILE A 88 24.81 10.26 0.32
CA ILE A 88 25.60 11.09 -0.60
C ILE A 88 25.62 12.51 -0.06
N GLY A 89 26.79 12.95 0.41
CA GLY A 89 27.00 14.25 1.02
C GLY A 89 26.06 14.50 2.20
N LYS A 90 25.24 15.56 2.13
CA LYS A 90 24.31 16.00 3.18
C LYS A 90 22.90 15.38 3.12
N ARG A 91 22.66 14.32 2.32
CA ARG A 91 21.32 13.74 2.13
C ARG A 91 21.33 12.21 2.18
N TYR A 92 20.28 11.66 2.79
CA TYR A 92 20.02 10.22 2.85
C TYR A 92 19.12 9.80 1.68
N PHE A 93 19.62 8.90 0.86
CA PHE A 93 18.85 8.24 -0.19
C PHE A 93 18.55 6.80 0.21
N PHE A 94 17.36 6.33 -0.14
CA PHE A 94 17.02 4.92 0.00
C PHE A 94 16.48 4.40 -1.33
N THR A 95 16.90 3.18 -1.66
CA THR A 95 16.34 2.40 -2.76
C THR A 95 15.66 1.18 -2.16
N PRO A 96 14.32 1.19 -2.04
CA PRO A 96 13.58 0.09 -1.45
C PRO A 96 13.68 -1.16 -2.33
N ASN A 97 13.42 -2.34 -1.74
CA ASN A 97 13.31 -3.56 -2.53
C ASN A 97 12.09 -3.50 -3.47
N LEU A 98 12.36 -3.21 -4.74
CA LEU A 98 11.36 -3.01 -5.78
C LEU A 98 10.39 -4.19 -5.91
N ARG A 99 10.89 -5.43 -5.77
CA ARG A 99 10.08 -6.63 -6.00
C ARG A 99 8.95 -6.75 -4.97
N ILE A 100 9.28 -6.63 -3.69
CA ILE A 100 8.31 -6.76 -2.60
C ILE A 100 7.27 -5.64 -2.66
N GLY A 101 7.73 -4.40 -2.84
CA GLY A 101 6.83 -3.26 -2.92
C GLY A 101 5.89 -3.34 -4.12
N ILE A 102 6.39 -3.68 -5.31
CA ILE A 102 5.53 -3.88 -6.49
C ILE A 102 4.52 -4.99 -6.23
N THR A 103 4.92 -6.14 -5.68
CA THR A 103 3.99 -7.25 -5.42
C THR A 103 2.84 -6.83 -4.51
N VAL A 104 3.13 -6.15 -3.40
CA VAL A 104 2.10 -5.69 -2.44
C VAL A 104 1.14 -4.68 -3.10
N PHE A 105 1.68 -3.66 -3.77
CA PHE A 105 0.84 -2.63 -4.38
C PHE A 105 0.10 -3.10 -5.63
N MET A 106 0.67 -4.04 -6.40
CA MET A 106 -0.02 -4.65 -7.54
C MET A 106 -1.14 -5.60 -7.09
N LEU A 107 -0.95 -6.33 -6.00
CA LEU A 107 -2.02 -7.14 -5.42
C LEU A 107 -3.19 -6.26 -4.98
N PHE A 108 -2.90 -5.12 -4.34
CA PHE A 108 -3.90 -4.11 -4.00
C PHE A 108 -4.59 -3.55 -5.24
N ALA A 109 -3.82 -3.11 -6.23
CA ALA A 109 -4.38 -2.56 -7.46
C ALA A 109 -5.27 -3.58 -8.21
N ALA A 110 -4.83 -4.83 -8.31
CA ALA A 110 -5.62 -5.91 -8.91
C ALA A 110 -6.92 -6.13 -8.13
N ARG A 111 -6.86 -6.12 -6.80
CA ARG A 111 -8.05 -6.26 -5.95
C ARG A 111 -9.03 -5.10 -6.11
N MET A 112 -8.53 -3.86 -6.16
CA MET A 112 -9.35 -2.67 -6.38
C MET A 112 -9.95 -2.66 -7.79
N LEU A 113 -9.21 -3.11 -8.79
CA LEU A 113 -9.71 -3.25 -10.16
C LEU A 113 -10.83 -4.30 -10.24
N TYR A 114 -10.64 -5.47 -9.65
CA TYR A 114 -11.68 -6.51 -9.59
C TYR A 114 -12.95 -5.98 -8.94
N ARG A 115 -12.82 -5.32 -7.78
CA ARG A 115 -13.96 -4.73 -7.06
C ARG A 115 -14.65 -3.61 -7.84
N GLY A 116 -13.88 -2.77 -8.54
CA GLY A 116 -14.43 -1.74 -9.42
C GLY A 116 -15.20 -2.33 -10.61
N LEU A 117 -14.71 -3.43 -11.19
CA LEU A 117 -15.40 -4.14 -12.26
C LEU A 117 -16.68 -4.83 -11.76
N GLU A 118 -16.65 -5.45 -10.60
CA GLU A 118 -17.83 -6.05 -9.97
C GLU A 118 -18.92 -5.00 -9.70
N LEU A 119 -18.53 -3.85 -9.14
CA LEU A 119 -19.44 -2.72 -8.94
C LEU A 119 -20.03 -2.21 -10.27
N TYR A 120 -19.20 -2.10 -11.31
CA TYR A 120 -19.66 -1.73 -12.65
C TYR A 120 -20.69 -2.73 -13.21
N MET A 121 -20.45 -4.03 -13.06
CA MET A 121 -21.38 -5.05 -13.55
C MET A 121 -22.70 -5.05 -12.76
N ILE A 122 -22.65 -4.89 -11.44
CA ILE A 122 -23.87 -4.80 -10.62
C ILE A 122 -24.69 -3.56 -10.99
N SER A 123 -24.04 -2.42 -11.24
CA SER A 123 -24.72 -1.19 -11.67
C SER A 123 -25.43 -1.28 -13.03
N ARG A 124 -25.10 -2.31 -13.84
CA ARG A 124 -25.75 -2.58 -15.14
C ARG A 124 -26.99 -3.45 -15.01
N VAL A 125 -27.20 -4.11 -13.88
CA VAL A 125 -28.40 -4.91 -13.61
C VAL A 125 -29.40 -4.00 -12.91
N GLU A 126 -30.61 -3.83 -13.46
CA GLU A 126 -31.72 -3.05 -12.86
C GLU A 126 -32.29 -3.67 -11.57
N THR A 127 -31.49 -4.45 -10.83
CA THR A 127 -31.85 -4.92 -9.50
C THR A 127 -31.35 -3.91 -8.47
N PRO A 128 -32.22 -3.35 -7.62
CA PRO A 128 -31.86 -2.37 -6.60
C PRO A 128 -31.22 -3.07 -5.39
N ASN A 129 -30.13 -3.81 -5.60
CA ASN A 129 -29.22 -4.12 -4.52
C ASN A 129 -28.12 -3.08 -4.55
N LEU A 130 -28.37 -1.97 -3.85
CA LEU A 130 -27.33 -1.05 -3.41
C LEU A 130 -26.38 -1.89 -2.55
N MET A 131 -25.32 -2.44 -3.14
CA MET A 131 -24.22 -3.04 -2.37
C MET A 131 -23.86 -2.02 -1.29
N SER A 132 -24.18 -2.36 -0.05
CA SER A 132 -23.96 -1.44 1.07
C SER A 132 -22.46 -1.17 1.13
N GLN A 133 -22.04 0.07 1.42
CA GLN A 133 -20.61 0.38 1.63
C GLN A 133 -19.99 -0.60 2.65
N THR A 134 -20.80 -1.12 3.57
CA THR A 134 -20.45 -2.15 4.54
C THR A 134 -20.07 -3.48 3.88
N GLU A 135 -20.81 -3.97 2.89
CA GLU A 135 -20.51 -5.23 2.18
C GLU A 135 -19.24 -5.15 1.34
N PHE A 136 -18.93 -3.96 0.81
CA PHE A 136 -17.73 -3.73 0.02
C PHE A 136 -16.44 -3.94 0.85
N VAL A 137 -16.41 -3.37 2.06
CA VAL A 137 -15.24 -3.44 2.94
C VAL A 137 -15.22 -4.77 3.71
N GLN A 138 -16.37 -5.35 4.05
CA GLN A 138 -16.47 -6.60 4.81
C GLN A 138 -16.18 -7.87 4.02
N SER A 139 -15.89 -7.78 2.71
CA SER A 139 -15.44 -8.96 1.98
C SER A 139 -14.09 -9.46 2.51
N PRO A 140 -13.99 -10.74 2.93
CA PRO A 140 -12.78 -11.30 3.54
C PRO A 140 -11.51 -11.03 2.73
N ALA A 141 -11.54 -11.30 1.42
CA ALA A 141 -10.38 -11.10 0.55
C ALA A 141 -10.02 -9.61 0.33
N THR A 142 -10.97 -8.69 0.43
CA THR A 142 -10.66 -7.24 0.40
C THR A 142 -10.02 -6.82 1.72
N THR A 143 -10.54 -7.29 2.84
CA THR A 143 -10.03 -7.00 4.17
C THR A 143 -8.61 -7.52 4.37
N VAL A 144 -8.30 -8.73 3.88
CA VAL A 144 -6.92 -9.27 3.89
C VAL A 144 -5.97 -8.34 3.13
N VAL A 145 -6.34 -7.91 1.92
CA VAL A 145 -5.46 -7.08 1.08
C VAL A 145 -5.27 -5.68 1.67
N LEU A 146 -6.33 -5.09 2.24
CA LEU A 146 -6.23 -3.82 2.98
C LEU A 146 -5.31 -3.94 4.19
N GLY A 147 -5.48 -5.01 4.98
CA GLY A 147 -4.59 -5.35 6.08
C GLY A 147 -3.14 -5.45 5.62
N LEU A 148 -2.90 -6.21 4.55
CA LEU A 148 -1.57 -6.44 3.96
C LEU A 148 -0.86 -5.14 3.59
N VAL A 149 -1.53 -4.25 2.86
CA VAL A 149 -0.93 -2.98 2.43
C VAL A 149 -0.64 -2.08 3.62
N ALA A 150 -1.62 -1.91 4.51
CA ALA A 150 -1.47 -1.00 5.63
C ALA A 150 -0.40 -1.51 6.62
N GLY A 151 -0.38 -2.82 6.89
CA GLY A 151 0.66 -3.46 7.70
C GLY A 151 2.05 -3.34 7.08
N TYR A 152 2.17 -3.57 5.77
CA TYR A 152 3.42 -3.39 5.03
C TYR A 152 3.94 -1.95 5.13
N CYS A 153 3.10 -0.97 4.82
CA CYS A 153 3.47 0.43 4.86
C CYS A 153 3.83 0.89 6.28
N ALA A 154 3.03 0.52 7.29
CA ALA A 154 3.30 0.86 8.69
C ALA A 154 4.66 0.29 9.16
N ALA A 155 4.89 -1.00 8.97
CA ALA A 155 6.14 -1.65 9.38
C ALA A 155 7.36 -1.08 8.63
N PHE A 156 7.23 -0.84 7.32
CA PHE A 156 8.28 -0.23 6.51
C PHE A 156 8.61 1.19 7.02
N SER A 157 7.60 2.03 7.23
CA SER A 157 7.80 3.40 7.71
C SER A 157 8.38 3.47 9.12
N ILE A 158 7.92 2.62 10.03
CA ILE A 158 8.48 2.53 11.40
C ILE A 158 9.95 2.11 11.34
N GLY A 159 10.29 1.11 10.51
CA GLY A 159 11.68 0.68 10.34
C GLY A 159 12.57 1.74 9.71
N MET A 160 12.06 2.53 8.76
CA MET A 160 12.77 3.69 8.21
C MET A 160 13.07 4.75 9.28
N ILE A 161 12.11 5.05 10.16
CA ILE A 161 12.31 5.99 11.27
C ILE A 161 13.36 5.46 12.25
N ARG A 162 13.29 4.17 12.60
CA ARG A 162 14.27 3.51 13.48
C ARG A 162 15.68 3.57 12.88
N TRP A 163 15.84 3.19 11.62
CA TRP A 163 17.11 3.25 10.91
C TRP A 163 17.67 4.69 10.90
N ARG A 164 16.81 5.68 10.64
CA ARG A 164 17.26 7.08 10.60
C ARG A 164 17.70 7.60 11.97
N ARG A 165 17.08 7.15 13.06
CA ARG A 165 17.51 7.50 14.42
C ARG A 165 18.85 6.87 14.81
N THR A 166 19.21 5.74 14.19
CA THR A 166 20.51 5.09 14.43
C THR A 166 21.65 5.71 13.62
N GLN A 167 21.36 6.48 12.56
CA GLN A 167 22.38 7.19 11.79
C GLN A 167 22.77 8.49 12.50
N GLN A 168 24.06 8.81 12.52
CA GLN A 168 24.57 10.05 13.11
C GLN A 168 23.96 11.27 12.38
N PRO A 169 23.67 12.37 13.09
CA PRO A 169 23.33 13.64 12.46
C PRO A 169 24.44 14.01 11.47
N LEU A 170 24.06 14.36 10.24
CA LEU A 170 25.05 14.83 9.27
C LEU A 170 25.72 16.11 9.81
N PRO A 171 27.02 16.31 9.62
CA PRO A 171 27.73 17.50 10.08
C PRO A 171 26.98 18.76 9.64
N GLY A 172 26.82 19.69 10.58
CA GLY A 172 26.21 20.98 10.32
C GLY A 172 26.98 21.74 9.23
N PRO A 173 26.35 22.70 8.54
CA PRO A 173 27.05 23.52 7.55
C PRO A 173 28.24 24.32 8.13
N GLU A 174 28.38 24.40 9.44
CA GLU A 174 29.40 25.18 10.16
C GLU A 174 30.73 24.44 10.41
N GLU A 175 30.77 23.11 10.32
CA GLU A 175 31.98 22.32 10.66
C GLU A 175 32.96 22.09 9.49
N LEU A 176 32.80 22.82 8.39
CA LEU A 176 33.57 22.65 7.14
C LEU A 176 34.21 23.94 6.61
N ASN A 177 34.27 24.99 7.44
CA ASN A 177 35.06 26.20 7.18
C ASN A 177 36.31 26.23 8.05
#